data_AF-A0A2T0R9S0-F1
#
_entry.id   AF-A0A2T0R9S0-F1
#
_cell.length_a   1.000
_cell.length_b   1.000
_cell.length_c   1.000
_cell.angle_alpha   90.00
_cell.angle_beta   90.00
_cell.angle_gamma   90.00
#
_symmetry.space_group_name_H-M   'P 1'
#
loop_
_entity.id
_entity.type
_entity.pdbx_description
1 polymer ?
#
loop_
_entity_poly.entity_id
_entity_poly.type
_entity_poly.pdbx_seq_one_letter_code
_entity_poly.pdbx_strand_id
1 'polypeptide(L)'
;METQQEPRRDEGFSLIEVVVSMLIFAVLSSAVLGLVVKTLQTTSKADGKAAAANLADAKKEYLIGAAWDSVVSGTDVVDADGTPWAAGQGTAYTVATTVANVPNTSSPCATNGAELTRKLITVGVTWTGMAAGDQVTNRTFRRIYQSDSANTPGSIAWQLNTPAFAADGTVSYSGLSGVTAKAYDSTGTLAGTGVSDGTGCVVVSDLDAGTYSVVVDKDDYVGQDNVQQQSANVSVNAGKISVPAPIRYASVAAAKLNLVPVTGYPAPSSSTGWTALGTTFFADTLSGYDRRPACASGADPLTSPCAGYDGTLATVGRFYPRSYSAYLGACADVKASTVDFTPRATAADVPTVNVKLGAAKYQLTNVGNPLKTWKVVATHAAAASCSGQSIDLGTTAPGTARQVGLPLGTWTLTATPTTGVVTPTNTTSVTVTVTATAPASATTLAVVL
;
A
#
# COMPACT_ATOMS: atom_id res chain seq x y z
N MET A 1 105.16 -5.67 5.47
CA MET A 1 104.30 -6.61 4.73
C MET A 1 103.36 -5.76 3.91
N GLU A 2 103.69 -5.65 2.63
CA GLU A 2 103.08 -4.74 1.66
C GLU A 2 102.02 -5.55 0.91
N THR A 3 100.76 -5.26 1.21
CA THR A 3 99.59 -5.94 0.64
C THR A 3 99.40 -5.43 -0.78
N GLN A 4 99.67 -6.29 -1.77
CA GLN A 4 99.42 -5.99 -3.17
C GLN A 4 97.93 -5.72 -3.41
N GLN A 5 97.64 -4.51 -3.88
CA GLN A 5 96.31 -4.06 -4.25
C GLN A 5 96.09 -4.47 -5.71
N GLU A 6 95.27 -5.50 -5.94
CA GLU A 6 94.90 -5.90 -7.30
C GLU A 6 94.21 -4.73 -8.04
N PRO A 7 94.56 -4.50 -9.32
CA PRO A 7 93.88 -3.51 -10.14
C PRO A 7 92.44 -3.96 -10.37
N ARG A 8 91.49 -3.28 -9.71
CA ARG A 8 90.06 -3.41 -9.99
C ARG A 8 89.85 -3.10 -11.47
N ARG A 9 89.39 -4.09 -12.22
CA ARG A 9 88.88 -3.88 -13.57
C ARG A 9 87.66 -2.96 -13.46
N ASP A 10 87.79 -1.73 -13.97
CA ASP A 10 86.65 -0.89 -14.29
C ASP A 10 85.91 -1.53 -15.48
N GLU A 11 85.04 -2.48 -15.17
CA GLU A 11 84.04 -2.98 -16.11
C GLU A 11 83.05 -1.83 -16.35
N GLY A 12 83.26 -1.10 -17.45
CA GLY A 12 82.38 -0.01 -17.85
C GLY A 12 80.94 -0.49 -17.91
N PHE A 13 80.04 0.25 -17.23
CA PHE A 13 78.61 0.00 -17.21
C PHE A 13 78.11 -0.36 -18.61
N SER A 14 77.59 -1.57 -18.76
CA SER A 14 77.04 -1.97 -20.05
C SER A 14 75.79 -1.12 -20.34
N LEU A 15 75.57 -0.79 -21.60
CA LEU A 15 74.43 0.04 -22.04
C LEU A 15 73.08 -0.55 -21.59
N ILE A 16 73.00 -1.88 -21.40
CA ILE A 16 71.79 -2.54 -20.89
C ILE A 16 71.52 -2.23 -19.41
N GLU A 17 72.56 -2.06 -18.60
CA GLU A 17 72.43 -1.77 -17.16
C GLU A 17 71.90 -0.35 -16.91
N VAL A 18 72.28 0.60 -17.77
CA VAL A 18 71.75 1.97 -17.75
C VAL A 18 70.26 1.98 -18.11
N VAL A 19 69.86 1.24 -19.15
CA VAL A 19 68.45 1.15 -19.57
C VAL A 19 67.59 0.48 -18.51
N VAL A 20 68.06 -0.62 -17.92
CA VAL A 20 67.36 -1.31 -16.82
C VAL A 20 67.24 -0.41 -15.59
N SER A 21 68.30 0.33 -15.24
CA SER A 21 68.28 1.28 -14.11
C SER A 21 67.28 2.40 -14.33
N MET A 22 67.20 2.97 -15.55
CA MET A 22 66.20 3.99 -15.89
C MET A 22 64.78 3.45 -15.83
N LEU A 23 64.56 2.21 -16.27
CA LEU A 23 63.24 1.57 -16.22
C LEU A 23 62.79 1.33 -14.77
N ILE A 24 63.67 0.77 -13.94
CA ILE A 24 63.40 0.55 -12.51
C ILE A 24 63.14 1.89 -11.81
N PHE A 25 63.95 2.91 -12.09
CA PHE A 25 63.74 4.25 -11.54
C PHE A 25 62.38 4.84 -11.94
N ALA A 26 61.97 4.70 -13.20
CA ALA A 26 60.68 5.20 -13.69
C ALA A 26 59.48 4.50 -13.00
N VAL A 27 59.56 3.17 -12.80
CA VAL A 27 58.52 2.40 -12.09
C VAL A 27 58.46 2.80 -10.61
N LEU A 28 59.60 2.90 -9.94
CA LEU A 28 59.67 3.32 -8.54
C LEU A 28 59.17 4.75 -8.35
N SER A 29 59.56 5.68 -9.23
CA SER A 29 59.11 7.07 -9.20
C SER A 29 57.60 7.18 -9.38
N SER A 30 57.02 6.39 -10.30
CA SER A 30 55.57 6.33 -10.52
C SER A 30 54.82 5.79 -9.29
N ALA A 31 55.35 4.75 -8.65
CA ALA A 31 54.75 4.19 -7.43
C ALA A 31 54.79 5.19 -6.27
N VAL A 32 55.91 5.89 -6.08
CA VAL A 32 56.04 6.94 -5.05
C VAL A 32 55.10 8.11 -5.34
N LEU A 33 55.00 8.57 -6.58
CA LEU A 33 54.10 9.66 -6.95
C LEU A 33 52.62 9.28 -6.70
N GLY A 34 52.25 8.04 -7.06
CA GLY A 34 50.92 7.50 -6.77
C GLY A 34 50.62 7.45 -5.26
N LEU A 35 51.60 7.07 -4.45
CA LEU A 35 51.48 7.09 -2.98
C LEU A 35 51.29 8.51 -2.45
N VAL A 36 52.07 9.49 -2.93
CA VAL A 36 51.98 10.89 -2.49
C VAL A 36 50.61 11.47 -2.83
N VAL A 37 50.09 11.24 -4.04
CA VAL A 37 48.74 11.70 -4.43
C VAL A 37 47.66 11.08 -3.54
N LYS A 38 47.76 9.77 -3.25
CA LYS A 38 46.79 9.08 -2.38
C LYS A 38 46.86 9.60 -0.94
N THR A 39 48.06 9.88 -0.43
CA THR A 39 48.24 10.48 0.90
C THR A 39 47.65 11.88 0.94
N LEU A 40 47.92 12.75 -0.05
CA LEU A 40 47.33 14.08 -0.14
C LEU A 40 45.80 14.06 -0.22
N GLN A 41 45.23 13.12 -0.98
CA GLN A 41 43.78 12.92 -1.02
C GLN A 41 43.21 12.46 0.32
N THR A 42 43.94 11.61 1.04
CA THR A 42 43.51 11.13 2.36
C THR A 42 43.57 12.24 3.40
N THR A 43 44.63 13.06 3.39
CA THR A 43 44.76 14.24 4.25
C THR A 43 43.68 15.27 3.95
N SER A 44 43.47 15.62 2.67
CA SER A 44 42.42 16.57 2.28
C SER A 44 41.02 16.09 2.70
N LYS A 45 40.74 14.78 2.64
CA LYS A 45 39.49 14.20 3.16
C LYS A 45 39.39 14.30 4.68
N ALA A 46 40.48 14.08 5.41
CA ALA A 46 40.50 14.21 6.86
C ALA A 46 40.27 15.67 7.29
N ASP A 47 40.91 16.62 6.61
CA ASP A 47 40.73 18.06 6.85
C ASP A 47 39.28 18.49 6.57
N GLY A 48 38.70 18.03 5.46
CA GLY A 48 37.29 18.29 5.14
C GLY A 48 36.33 17.74 6.18
N LYS A 49 36.58 16.53 6.70
CA LYS A 49 35.78 15.93 7.80
C LYS A 49 35.93 16.70 9.11
N ALA A 50 37.13 17.16 9.43
CA ALA A 50 37.38 17.94 10.65
C ALA A 50 36.67 19.30 10.61
N ALA A 51 36.78 20.02 9.49
CA ALA A 51 36.05 21.27 9.27
C ALA A 51 34.53 21.06 9.31
N ALA A 52 34.02 20.03 8.63
CA ALA A 52 32.60 19.68 8.64
C ALA A 52 32.08 19.35 10.04
N ALA A 53 32.86 18.66 10.88
CA ALA A 53 32.52 18.40 12.27
C ALA A 53 32.45 19.67 13.12
N ASN A 54 33.45 20.56 12.97
CA ASN A 54 33.47 21.85 13.66
C ASN A 54 32.29 22.73 13.26
N LEU A 55 31.94 22.79 11.96
CA LEU A 55 30.78 23.51 11.45
C LEU A 55 29.46 22.93 12.00
N ALA A 56 29.34 21.59 12.02
CA ALA A 56 28.17 20.92 12.58
C ALA A 56 28.00 21.25 14.07
N ASP A 57 29.09 21.23 14.84
CA ASP A 57 29.09 21.59 16.26
C ASP A 57 28.79 23.07 16.49
N ALA A 58 29.42 23.98 15.75
CA ALA A 58 29.18 25.41 15.86
C ALA A 58 27.72 25.76 15.55
N LYS A 59 27.15 25.20 14.47
CA LYS A 59 25.74 25.41 14.13
C LYS A 59 24.80 24.82 15.18
N LYS A 60 25.13 23.64 15.72
CA LYS A 60 24.37 23.01 16.80
C LYS A 60 24.35 23.89 18.05
N GLU A 61 25.49 24.39 18.52
CA GLU A 61 25.58 25.28 19.68
C GLU A 61 24.82 26.60 19.45
N TYR A 62 24.93 27.17 18.24
CA TYR A 62 24.14 28.33 17.85
C TYR A 62 22.63 28.07 17.98
N LEU A 63 22.14 26.94 17.47
CA LEU A 63 20.72 26.57 17.53
C LEU A 63 20.25 26.23 18.94
N ILE A 64 21.12 25.72 19.81
CA ILE A 64 20.82 25.51 21.23
C ILE A 64 20.57 26.87 21.91
N GLY A 65 21.41 27.87 21.63
CA GLY A 65 21.31 29.22 22.19
C GLY A 65 20.28 30.15 21.55
N ALA A 66 19.84 29.85 20.32
CA ALA A 66 18.87 30.66 19.59
C ALA A 66 17.50 30.71 20.29
N ALA A 67 16.68 31.73 19.99
CA ALA A 67 15.30 31.80 20.47
C ALA A 67 14.48 30.62 19.93
N TRP A 68 13.43 30.20 20.66
CA TRP A 68 12.66 29.01 20.29
C TRP A 68 12.07 29.08 18.87
N ASP A 69 11.48 30.22 18.52
CA ASP A 69 10.86 30.43 17.22
C ASP A 69 11.88 30.61 16.09
N SER A 70 13.13 30.99 16.40
CA SER A 70 14.20 31.11 15.39
C SER A 70 14.88 29.78 15.05
N VAL A 71 14.63 28.72 15.83
CA VAL A 71 15.15 27.38 15.53
C VAL A 71 14.23 26.73 14.50
N VAL A 72 14.56 26.91 13.22
CA VAL A 72 13.84 26.38 12.07
C VAL A 72 14.74 25.54 11.18
N SER A 73 14.16 24.67 10.35
CA SER A 73 14.90 23.94 9.32
C SER A 73 15.42 24.90 8.25
N GLY A 74 16.59 24.61 7.68
CA GLY A 74 17.23 25.50 6.71
C GLY A 74 18.50 24.91 6.10
N THR A 75 19.09 25.62 5.13
CA THR A 75 20.36 25.24 4.51
C THR A 75 21.22 26.48 4.33
N ASP A 76 22.46 26.39 4.79
CA ASP A 76 23.47 27.45 4.65
C ASP A 76 24.64 26.92 3.81
N VAL A 77 25.27 27.76 3.00
CA VAL A 77 26.52 27.44 2.29
C VAL A 77 27.63 28.33 2.82
N VAL A 78 28.64 27.72 3.42
CA VAL A 78 29.71 28.39 4.16
C VAL A 78 31.09 27.85 3.77
N ASP A 79 32.14 28.58 4.11
CA ASP A 79 33.52 28.09 4.07
C ASP A 79 33.87 27.26 5.32
N ALA A 80 35.13 26.87 5.46
CA ALA A 80 35.61 26.08 6.60
C ALA A 80 35.53 26.83 7.94
N ASP A 81 35.48 28.16 7.92
CA ASP A 81 35.41 29.02 9.09
C ASP A 81 33.95 29.39 9.45
N GLY A 82 32.98 28.94 8.65
CA GLY A 82 31.56 29.19 8.86
C GLY A 82 31.07 30.53 8.30
N THR A 83 31.89 31.20 7.48
CA THR A 83 31.49 32.44 6.81
C THR A 83 30.72 32.12 5.51
N PRO A 84 29.73 32.93 5.09
CA PRO A 84 29.00 32.70 3.85
C PRO A 84 29.96 32.55 2.67
N TRP A 85 29.87 31.44 1.95
CA TRP A 85 30.84 31.11 0.93
C TRP A 85 30.79 32.11 -0.24
N ALA A 86 31.92 32.74 -0.54
CA ALA A 86 32.11 33.53 -1.76
C ALA A 86 32.78 32.67 -2.84
N ALA A 87 32.26 32.75 -4.07
CA ALA A 87 32.78 31.98 -5.19
C ALA A 87 34.30 32.22 -5.38
N GLY A 88 35.09 31.15 -5.34
CA GLY A 88 36.54 31.18 -5.47
C GLY A 88 37.33 31.08 -4.16
N GLN A 89 36.67 31.03 -3.00
CA GLN A 89 37.33 30.84 -1.70
C GLN A 89 37.25 29.37 -1.25
N GLY A 90 38.22 28.56 -1.64
CA GLY A 90 38.42 27.21 -1.10
C GLY A 90 37.25 26.23 -1.29
N THR A 91 37.12 25.29 -0.35
CA THR A 91 36.07 24.25 -0.36
C THR A 91 34.77 24.80 0.21
N ALA A 92 33.68 24.71 -0.55
CA ALA A 92 32.35 25.04 -0.07
C ALA A 92 31.78 23.90 0.79
N TYR A 93 31.20 24.26 1.93
CA TYR A 93 30.46 23.37 2.83
C TYR A 93 28.99 23.76 2.80
N THR A 94 28.11 22.77 2.67
CA THR A 94 26.66 22.92 2.79
C THR A 94 26.23 22.37 4.13
N VAL A 95 25.69 23.24 4.99
CA VAL A 95 25.19 22.92 6.33
C VAL A 95 23.67 22.86 6.26
N ALA A 96 23.11 21.66 6.26
CA ALA A 96 21.67 21.42 6.28
C ALA A 96 21.21 21.21 7.73
N THR A 97 20.19 21.95 8.16
CA THR A 97 19.56 21.81 9.47
C THR A 97 18.14 21.30 9.30
N THR A 98 17.79 20.26 10.04
CA THR A 98 16.42 19.76 10.17
C THR A 98 15.99 19.84 11.62
N VAL A 99 14.87 20.50 11.88
CA VAL A 99 14.27 20.68 13.20
C VAL A 99 12.92 19.98 13.22
N ALA A 100 12.67 19.20 14.27
CA ALA A 100 11.37 18.57 14.52
C ALA A 100 10.98 18.72 16.00
N ASN A 101 9.74 19.09 16.28
CA ASN A 101 9.22 19.08 17.65
C ASN A 101 8.93 17.63 18.09
N VAL A 102 9.43 17.24 19.26
CA VAL A 102 9.33 15.88 19.82
C VAL A 102 8.85 15.89 21.28
N PRO A 103 8.07 14.89 21.71
CA PRO A 103 7.62 14.76 23.10
C PRO A 103 8.72 14.17 24.00
N ASN A 104 8.47 14.15 25.31
CA ASN A 104 9.34 13.48 26.29
C ASN A 104 9.10 11.96 26.39
N THR A 105 8.29 11.39 25.51
CA THR A 105 7.92 9.97 25.53
C THR A 105 8.83 9.16 24.62
N SER A 106 8.91 7.85 24.86
CA SER A 106 9.67 6.93 24.00
C SER A 106 9.10 6.81 22.58
N SER A 107 7.83 7.18 22.36
CA SER A 107 7.21 7.31 21.04
C SER A 107 6.19 8.46 21.01
N PRO A 108 6.20 9.31 19.97
CA PRO A 108 5.20 10.35 19.76
C PRO A 108 3.78 9.84 19.55
N CYS A 109 3.63 8.62 19.03
CA CYS A 109 2.34 8.04 18.71
C CYS A 109 1.66 7.33 19.91
N ALA A 110 2.32 7.26 21.07
CA ALA A 110 1.83 6.50 22.21
C ALA A 110 0.80 7.26 23.08
N THR A 111 0.87 8.60 23.10
CA THR A 111 0.10 9.40 24.06
C THR A 111 -0.52 10.61 23.40
N ASN A 112 -1.85 10.64 23.32
CA ASN A 112 -2.59 11.82 22.87
C ASN A 112 -2.50 12.96 23.90
N GLY A 113 -2.30 14.19 23.43
CA GLY A 113 -2.21 15.38 24.27
C GLY A 113 -0.89 15.54 25.01
N ALA A 114 0.11 14.71 24.72
CA ALA A 114 1.45 14.86 25.29
C ALA A 114 2.02 16.24 24.92
N GLU A 115 2.59 16.92 25.91
CA GLU A 115 3.29 18.18 25.67
C GLU A 115 4.51 17.90 24.79
N LEU A 116 4.66 18.70 23.75
CA LEU A 116 5.94 18.84 23.08
C LEU A 116 6.86 19.45 24.12
N THR A 117 7.95 18.76 24.44
CA THR A 117 8.88 19.24 25.47
C THR A 117 10.25 19.53 24.90
N ARG A 118 10.54 19.16 23.65
CA ARG A 118 11.86 19.32 23.03
C ARG A 118 11.79 19.51 21.51
N LYS A 119 12.78 20.16 20.92
CA LYS A 119 13.11 20.15 19.48
C LYS A 119 14.28 19.19 19.27
N LEU A 120 14.13 18.21 18.38
CA LEU A 120 15.23 17.43 17.84
C LEU A 120 15.85 18.23 16.69
N ILE A 121 17.12 18.60 16.86
CA ILE A 121 17.90 19.36 15.87
C ILE A 121 18.90 18.39 15.27
N THR A 122 18.83 18.21 13.95
CA THR A 122 19.82 17.44 13.17
C THR A 122 20.58 18.39 12.27
N VAL A 123 21.89 18.44 12.40
CA VAL A 123 22.79 19.23 11.56
C VAL A 123 23.62 18.28 10.72
N GLY A 124 23.48 18.36 9.40
CA GLY A 124 24.25 17.61 8.43
C GLY A 124 25.17 18.53 7.64
N VAL A 125 26.43 18.13 7.44
CA VAL A 125 27.39 18.91 6.66
C VAL A 125 27.97 18.07 5.53
N THR A 126 27.86 18.58 4.31
CA THR A 126 28.45 18.02 3.08
C THR A 126 29.38 19.05 2.45
N TRP A 127 30.36 18.62 1.65
CA TRP A 127 31.28 19.54 0.97
C TRP A 127 31.66 19.07 -0.43
N THR A 128 32.19 19.99 -1.24
CA THR A 128 32.63 19.69 -2.61
C THR A 128 33.74 18.63 -2.60
N GLY A 129 33.58 17.56 -3.38
CA GLY A 129 34.54 16.46 -3.45
C GLY A 129 34.42 15.41 -2.34
N MET A 130 33.40 15.51 -1.48
CA MET A 130 33.04 14.47 -0.51
C MET A 130 32.71 13.15 -1.20
N ALA A 131 33.16 12.01 -0.64
CA ALA A 131 32.71 10.71 -1.10
C ALA A 131 31.27 10.42 -0.62
N ALA A 132 30.51 9.63 -1.36
CA ALA A 132 29.17 9.23 -0.93
C ALA A 132 29.22 8.54 0.45
N GLY A 133 28.42 9.02 1.41
CA GLY A 133 28.36 8.49 2.78
C GLY A 133 29.32 9.13 3.79
N ASP A 134 30.22 10.03 3.38
CA ASP A 134 31.14 10.73 4.29
C ASP A 134 30.53 11.94 5.01
N GLN A 135 29.21 12.15 4.88
CA GLN A 135 28.48 13.26 5.50
C GLN A 135 28.63 13.23 7.02
N VAL A 136 29.03 14.36 7.60
CA VAL A 136 29.06 14.52 9.05
C VAL A 136 27.67 14.91 9.53
N THR A 137 27.14 14.19 10.52
CA THR A 137 25.81 14.45 11.09
C THR A 137 25.93 14.56 12.61
N ASN A 138 25.38 15.64 13.17
CA ASN A 138 25.24 15.83 14.61
C ASN A 138 23.75 15.99 14.98
N ARG A 139 23.35 15.47 16.15
CA ARG A 139 21.98 15.52 16.65
C ARG A 139 21.96 15.99 18.10
N THR A 140 21.06 16.91 18.42
CA THR A 140 20.86 17.38 19.79
C THR A 140 19.38 17.61 20.09
N PHE A 141 19.05 17.72 21.37
CA PHE A 141 17.73 18.13 21.83
C PHE A 141 17.79 19.51 22.48
N ARG A 142 16.84 20.37 22.14
CA ARG A 142 16.61 21.64 22.85
C ARG A 142 15.28 21.55 23.59
N ARG A 143 15.25 21.79 24.91
CA ARG A 143 14.02 21.70 25.72
C ARG A 143 13.12 22.93 25.48
N ILE A 144 11.80 22.73 25.55
CA ILE A 144 10.78 23.79 25.59
C ILE A 144 10.74 24.34 27.00
N TYR A 145 10.78 25.66 27.12
CA TYR A 145 10.43 26.35 28.36
C TYR A 145 8.93 26.65 28.36
N GLN A 146 8.29 26.51 29.52
CA GLN A 146 6.83 26.58 29.70
C GLN A 146 6.20 27.91 29.24
N SER A 147 7.00 28.98 29.12
CA SER A 147 6.59 30.30 28.59
C SER A 147 6.30 30.30 27.09
N ASP A 148 6.83 29.33 26.34
CA ASP A 148 6.79 29.33 24.87
C ASP A 148 5.57 28.56 24.33
N SER A 149 4.80 27.88 25.20
CA SER A 149 3.81 26.88 24.80
C SER A 149 2.56 27.42 24.10
N ALA A 150 2.20 28.69 24.31
CA ALA A 150 0.99 29.29 23.71
C ALA A 150 1.15 29.60 22.22
N ASN A 151 2.38 29.91 21.78
CA ASN A 151 2.71 30.20 20.38
C ASN A 151 3.47 29.04 19.71
N THR A 152 3.81 27.98 20.45
CA THR A 152 4.47 26.82 19.88
C THR A 152 3.49 26.06 18.98
N PRO A 153 3.82 25.86 17.70
CA PRO A 153 3.01 25.00 16.84
C PRO A 153 2.81 23.60 17.45
N GLY A 154 1.63 23.03 17.25
CA GLY A 154 1.34 21.65 17.62
C GLY A 154 1.98 20.65 16.65
N SER A 155 1.70 19.37 16.89
CA SER A 155 2.09 18.30 15.98
C SER A 155 1.05 17.20 15.96
N ILE A 156 1.01 16.46 14.86
CA ILE A 156 0.21 15.26 14.73
C ILE A 156 1.16 14.07 14.76
N ALA A 157 0.87 13.06 15.58
CA ALA A 157 1.58 11.80 15.54
C ALA A 157 0.59 10.67 15.26
N TRP A 158 0.78 9.94 14.16
CA TRP A 158 -0.15 8.90 13.73
C TRP A 158 0.53 7.53 13.69
N GLN A 159 -0.06 6.56 14.36
CA GLN A 159 0.43 5.19 14.37
C GLN A 159 -0.11 4.42 13.16
N LEU A 160 0.81 3.94 12.32
CA LEU A 160 0.53 3.09 11.16
C LEU A 160 1.02 1.68 11.46
N ASN A 161 0.08 0.75 11.56
CA ASN A 161 0.37 -0.64 11.88
C ASN A 161 0.07 -1.54 10.70
N THR A 162 0.90 -2.56 10.50
CA THR A 162 0.60 -3.65 9.59
C THR A 162 0.32 -4.93 10.36
N PRO A 163 -0.74 -5.67 10.00
CA PRO A 163 -1.03 -6.93 10.67
C PRO A 163 -0.04 -8.02 10.24
N ALA A 164 0.40 -8.82 11.20
CA ALA A 164 1.08 -10.09 10.97
C ALA A 164 0.20 -11.23 11.52
N PHE A 165 -0.07 -12.21 10.67
CA PHE A 165 -0.92 -13.35 10.99
C PHE A 165 -0.05 -14.56 11.27
N ALA A 166 -0.19 -15.14 12.46
CA ALA A 166 0.42 -16.42 12.79
C ALA A 166 -0.45 -17.58 12.29
N ALA A 167 0.15 -18.77 12.19
CA ALA A 167 -0.53 -19.98 11.71
C ALA A 167 -1.69 -20.44 12.61
N ASP A 168 -1.72 -20.01 13.88
CA ASP A 168 -2.77 -20.30 14.85
C ASP A 168 -3.95 -19.30 14.80
N GLY A 169 -3.93 -18.36 13.83
CA GLY A 169 -4.95 -17.33 13.66
C GLY A 169 -4.76 -16.11 14.58
N THR A 170 -3.71 -16.06 15.41
CA THR A 170 -3.41 -14.86 16.18
C THR A 170 -2.91 -13.74 15.28
N VAL A 171 -3.39 -12.52 15.56
CA VAL A 171 -3.02 -11.30 14.83
C VAL A 171 -2.14 -10.46 15.73
N SER A 172 -0.90 -10.25 15.30
CA SER A 172 -0.02 -9.24 15.88
C SER A 172 0.07 -8.02 14.96
N TYR A 173 0.51 -6.89 15.51
CA TYR A 173 0.65 -5.65 14.76
C TYR A 173 2.09 -5.14 14.91
N SER A 174 2.72 -4.85 13.78
CA SER A 174 4.05 -4.23 13.73
C SER A 174 3.97 -2.87 13.05
N GLY A 175 4.93 -1.99 13.34
CA GLY A 175 5.05 -0.70 12.68
C GLY A 175 5.18 -0.82 11.16
N LEU A 176 4.47 0.02 10.41
CA LEU A 176 4.62 0.14 8.97
C LEU A 176 5.47 1.36 8.62
N SER A 177 6.72 1.13 8.21
CA SER A 177 7.68 2.19 7.87
C SER A 177 7.59 2.67 6.42
N GLY A 178 8.08 3.89 6.17
CA GLY A 178 8.20 4.47 4.84
C GLY A 178 6.86 4.84 4.22
N VAL A 179 5.89 5.23 5.03
CA VAL A 179 4.57 5.73 4.57
C VAL A 179 4.53 7.23 4.77
N THR A 180 4.22 7.95 3.70
CA THR A 180 4.07 9.40 3.77
C THR A 180 2.66 9.77 4.21
N ALA A 181 2.56 10.50 5.32
CA ALA A 181 1.33 11.17 5.75
C ALA A 181 1.35 12.64 5.32
N LYS A 182 0.19 13.13 4.89
CA LYS A 182 -0.04 14.52 4.48
C LYS A 182 -1.13 15.11 5.34
N ALA A 183 -0.88 16.25 6.00
CA ALA A 183 -1.89 16.97 6.76
C ALA A 183 -2.41 18.15 5.95
N TYR A 184 -3.73 18.20 5.76
CA TYR A 184 -4.45 19.28 5.09
C TYR A 184 -5.24 20.08 6.12
N ASP A 185 -5.19 21.40 6.04
CA ASP A 185 -5.98 22.27 6.91
C ASP A 185 -7.48 22.27 6.54
N SER A 186 -8.30 23.04 7.25
CA SER A 186 -9.74 23.15 7.00
C SER A 186 -10.10 23.75 5.64
N THR A 187 -9.16 24.38 4.94
CA THR A 187 -9.34 24.90 3.57
C THR A 187 -8.96 23.89 2.49
N GLY A 188 -8.40 22.74 2.88
CA GLY A 188 -7.87 21.73 1.97
C GLY A 188 -6.44 22.02 1.50
N THR A 189 -5.76 23.00 2.09
CA THR A 189 -4.37 23.34 1.77
C THR A 189 -3.41 22.39 2.50
N LEU A 190 -2.37 21.92 1.81
CA LEU A 190 -1.34 21.08 2.43
C LEU A 190 -0.55 21.89 3.45
N ALA A 191 -0.68 21.56 4.73
CA ALA A 191 -0.01 22.23 5.84
C ALA A 191 1.30 21.56 6.23
N GLY A 192 1.42 20.24 6.04
CA GLY A 192 2.63 19.52 6.40
C GLY A 192 2.66 18.07 5.92
N THR A 193 3.84 17.46 5.99
CA THR A 193 4.05 16.05 5.66
C THR A 193 4.98 15.38 6.66
N GLY A 194 4.86 14.05 6.80
CA GLY A 194 5.75 13.23 7.61
C GLY A 194 5.90 11.85 6.99
N VAL A 195 6.98 11.13 7.34
CA VAL A 195 7.20 9.74 6.90
C VAL A 195 7.28 8.83 8.13
N SER A 196 6.61 7.67 8.08
CA SER A 196 6.62 6.73 9.20
C SER A 196 7.97 6.04 9.41
N ASP A 197 8.38 5.94 10.66
CA ASP A 197 9.62 5.27 11.07
C ASP A 197 9.46 3.74 11.18
N GLY A 198 10.51 3.05 11.66
CA GLY A 198 10.51 1.59 11.86
C GLY A 198 9.46 1.08 12.86
N THR A 199 8.95 1.96 13.72
CA THR A 199 7.86 1.67 14.66
C THR A 199 6.48 1.96 14.06
N GLY A 200 6.42 2.49 12.83
CA GLY A 200 5.18 2.88 12.17
C GLY A 200 4.64 4.22 12.64
N CYS A 201 5.38 4.95 13.48
CA CYS A 201 4.97 6.25 13.93
C CYS A 201 5.36 7.31 12.88
N VAL A 202 4.39 8.08 12.41
CA VAL A 202 4.63 9.26 11.57
C VAL A 202 4.32 10.51 12.37
N VAL A 203 5.18 11.53 12.28
CA VAL A 203 4.98 12.83 12.91
C VAL A 203 4.93 13.91 11.85
N VAL A 204 3.87 14.71 11.87
CA VAL A 204 3.75 15.97 11.12
C VAL A 204 3.87 17.10 12.13
N SER A 205 5.00 17.81 12.11
CA SER A 205 5.29 18.88 13.05
C SER A 205 4.92 20.26 12.51
N ASP A 206 5.06 21.26 13.37
CA ASP A 206 4.97 22.68 13.03
C ASP A 206 3.61 23.09 12.44
N LEU A 207 2.54 22.54 13.03
CA LEU A 207 1.15 22.83 12.64
C LEU A 207 0.54 23.85 13.60
N ASP A 208 -0.08 24.89 13.04
CA ASP A 208 -0.86 25.83 13.84
C ASP A 208 -2.03 25.13 14.55
N ALA A 209 -2.54 25.76 15.61
CA ALA A 209 -3.72 25.23 16.29
C ALA A 209 -4.94 25.28 15.35
N GLY A 210 -5.63 24.14 15.18
CA GLY A 210 -6.69 24.02 14.18
C GLY A 210 -7.18 22.59 13.99
N THR A 211 -8.06 22.38 13.01
CA THR A 211 -8.52 21.04 12.61
C THR A 211 -7.90 20.68 11.28
N TYR A 212 -7.34 19.47 11.21
CA TYR A 212 -6.63 18.95 10.04
C TYR A 212 -7.23 17.61 9.60
N SER A 213 -7.22 17.39 8.29
CA SER A 213 -7.44 16.08 7.67
C SER A 213 -6.08 15.48 7.33
N VAL A 214 -5.73 14.38 7.97
CA VAL A 214 -4.47 13.67 7.73
C VAL A 214 -4.77 12.51 6.81
N VAL A 215 -4.02 12.42 5.71
CA VAL A 215 -4.21 11.43 4.66
C VAL A 215 -2.93 10.61 4.51
N VAL A 216 -3.07 9.29 4.46
CA VAL A 216 -2.01 8.36 4.03
C VAL A 216 -2.46 7.61 2.79
N ASP A 217 -1.50 7.43 1.89
CA ASP A 217 -1.71 6.71 0.64
C ASP A 217 -0.42 5.95 0.31
N LYS A 218 -0.51 4.62 0.27
CA LYS A 218 0.61 3.75 -0.07
C LYS A 218 0.15 2.74 -1.11
N ASP A 219 0.88 2.70 -2.22
CA ASP A 219 0.65 1.74 -3.28
C ASP A 219 0.72 0.31 -2.75
N ASP A 220 -0.16 -0.53 -3.26
CA ASP A 220 -0.34 -1.92 -2.86
C ASP A 220 -0.70 -2.12 -1.39
N TYR A 221 -1.24 -1.11 -0.69
CA TYR A 221 -1.79 -1.25 0.65
C TYR A 221 -3.23 -0.76 0.74
N VAL A 222 -3.99 -1.33 1.67
CA VAL A 222 -5.38 -0.99 1.97
C VAL A 222 -5.61 -0.98 3.48
N GLY A 223 -6.53 -0.11 3.90
CA GLY A 223 -7.05 -0.07 5.27
C GLY A 223 -8.05 -1.18 5.54
N GLN A 224 -8.54 -1.25 6.78
CA GLN A 224 -9.57 -2.22 7.19
C GLN A 224 -10.89 -2.06 6.42
N ASP A 225 -11.10 -0.89 5.83
CA ASP A 225 -12.24 -0.55 5.00
C ASP A 225 -12.02 -0.90 3.51
N ASN A 226 -10.94 -1.63 3.18
CA ASN A 226 -10.53 -2.02 1.83
C ASN A 226 -10.23 -0.84 0.89
N VAL A 227 -10.04 0.37 1.43
CA VAL A 227 -9.65 1.54 0.65
C VAL A 227 -8.14 1.75 0.77
N GLN A 228 -7.50 2.09 -0.36
CA GLN A 228 -6.09 2.43 -0.35
C GLN A 228 -5.88 3.71 0.42
N GLN A 229 -6.44 4.84 -0.02
CA GLN A 229 -6.31 6.09 0.73
C GLN A 229 -7.07 6.02 2.06
N GLN A 230 -6.40 6.33 3.16
CA GLN A 230 -7.00 6.43 4.50
C GLN A 230 -6.88 7.86 5.01
N SER A 231 -7.90 8.32 5.75
CA SER A 231 -7.89 9.65 6.35
C SER A 231 -8.45 9.67 7.77
N ALA A 232 -7.99 10.65 8.56
CA ALA A 232 -8.54 10.95 9.87
C ALA A 232 -8.56 12.46 10.10
N ASN A 233 -9.64 12.95 10.71
CA ASN A 233 -9.72 14.33 11.18
C ASN A 233 -9.13 14.41 12.59
N VAL A 234 -8.28 15.40 12.82
CA VAL A 234 -7.63 15.60 14.12
C VAL A 234 -7.58 17.09 14.47
N SER A 235 -7.85 17.41 15.73
CA SER A 235 -7.72 18.77 16.25
C SER A 235 -6.35 18.94 16.88
N VAL A 236 -5.54 19.83 16.31
CA VAL A 236 -4.21 20.21 16.78
C VAL A 236 -4.33 21.34 17.79
N ASN A 237 -3.73 21.16 18.95
CA ASN A 237 -3.57 22.20 19.96
C ASN A 237 -2.12 22.70 19.98
N ALA A 238 -1.93 24.00 20.22
CA ALA A 238 -0.60 24.59 20.37
C ALA A 238 0.23 23.86 21.45
N GLY A 239 1.50 23.61 21.14
CA GLY A 239 2.48 22.97 22.03
C GLY A 239 2.20 21.51 22.38
N LYS A 240 1.21 20.86 21.73
CA LYS A 240 0.79 19.49 22.04
C LYS A 240 0.86 18.58 20.83
N ILE A 241 1.00 17.29 21.12
CA ILE A 241 0.81 16.23 20.14
C ILE A 241 -0.64 15.79 20.13
N SER A 242 -1.20 15.71 18.93
CA SER A 242 -2.52 15.16 18.69
C SER A 242 -2.37 13.81 18.01
N VAL A 243 -2.92 12.77 18.64
CA VAL A 243 -2.80 11.38 18.18
C VAL A 243 -4.19 10.89 17.76
N PRO A 244 -4.49 10.79 16.45
CA PRO A 244 -5.72 10.17 15.98
C PRO A 244 -5.70 8.66 16.20
N ALA A 245 -6.84 7.99 15.98
CA ALA A 245 -6.92 6.53 16.08
C ALA A 245 -5.90 5.85 15.14
N PRO A 246 -5.23 4.78 15.59
CA PRO A 246 -4.23 4.09 14.77
C PRO A 246 -4.88 3.51 13.50
N ILE A 247 -4.21 3.65 12.36
CA ILE A 247 -4.60 2.92 11.15
C ILE A 247 -3.97 1.55 11.17
N ARG A 248 -4.76 0.57 10.76
CA ARG A 248 -4.26 -0.76 10.40
C ARG A 248 -4.26 -0.86 8.87
N TYR A 249 -3.09 -1.04 8.32
CA TYR A 249 -2.80 -0.94 6.90
C TYR A 249 -2.03 -2.18 6.47
N ALA A 250 -2.54 -2.87 5.47
CA ALA A 250 -1.97 -4.13 5.03
C ALA A 250 -1.80 -4.13 3.53
N SER A 251 -0.90 -4.95 3.04
CA SER A 251 -0.78 -5.09 1.59
C SER A 251 -2.06 -5.61 0.98
N VAL A 252 -2.41 -5.14 -0.21
CA VAL A 252 -3.53 -5.64 -0.99
C VAL A 252 -3.41 -7.15 -1.20
N ALA A 253 -4.47 -7.87 -0.86
CA ALA A 253 -4.69 -9.23 -1.34
C ALA A 253 -5.69 -9.21 -2.51
N ALA A 254 -5.66 -10.27 -3.31
CA ALA A 254 -6.57 -10.50 -4.42
C ALA A 254 -7.06 -11.96 -4.39
N ALA A 255 -8.20 -12.23 -5.00
CA ALA A 255 -8.70 -13.57 -5.26
C ALA A 255 -9.26 -13.67 -6.68
N LYS A 256 -9.12 -14.85 -7.28
CA LYS A 256 -9.82 -15.22 -8.50
C LYS A 256 -11.13 -15.90 -8.11
N LEU A 257 -12.25 -15.38 -8.56
CA LEU A 257 -13.53 -16.03 -8.40
C LEU A 257 -13.76 -16.96 -9.58
N ASN A 258 -14.06 -18.22 -9.27
CA ASN A 258 -14.43 -19.23 -10.25
C ASN A 258 -15.84 -19.71 -9.97
N LEU A 259 -16.74 -19.55 -10.94
CA LEU A 259 -18.08 -20.11 -10.85
C LEU A 259 -18.02 -21.57 -11.24
N VAL A 260 -18.39 -22.46 -10.32
CA VAL A 260 -18.36 -23.91 -10.56
C VAL A 260 -19.78 -24.40 -10.81
N PRO A 261 -20.23 -24.50 -12.08
CA PRO A 261 -21.50 -25.11 -12.41
C PRO A 261 -21.51 -26.60 -12.07
N VAL A 262 -22.71 -27.15 -11.85
CA VAL A 262 -22.90 -28.60 -11.85
C VAL A 262 -22.68 -29.13 -13.27
N THR A 263 -22.01 -30.27 -13.43
CA THR A 263 -21.79 -30.90 -14.74
C THR A 263 -23.09 -31.02 -15.53
N GLY A 264 -23.13 -30.46 -16.75
CA GLY A 264 -24.32 -30.42 -17.61
C GLY A 264 -25.25 -29.23 -17.38
N TYR A 265 -24.97 -28.34 -16.42
CA TYR A 265 -25.76 -27.16 -16.10
C TYR A 265 -24.91 -25.90 -16.23
N PRO A 266 -24.66 -25.41 -17.47
CA PRO A 266 -23.77 -24.27 -17.69
C PRO A 266 -24.27 -23.01 -16.96
N ALA A 267 -23.34 -22.17 -16.53
CA ALA A 267 -23.69 -20.85 -16.00
C ALA A 267 -24.43 -20.01 -17.06
N PRO A 268 -25.38 -19.14 -16.67
CA PRO A 268 -26.09 -18.25 -17.57
C PRO A 268 -25.13 -17.43 -18.45
N SER A 269 -25.28 -17.53 -19.76
CA SER A 269 -24.40 -16.87 -20.75
C SER A 269 -24.70 -15.38 -20.96
N SER A 270 -25.69 -14.81 -20.27
CA SER A 270 -26.07 -13.40 -20.45
C SER A 270 -25.14 -12.49 -19.66
N SER A 271 -24.33 -11.72 -20.38
CA SER A 271 -23.42 -10.70 -19.83
C SER A 271 -24.13 -9.59 -19.04
N THR A 272 -25.45 -9.47 -19.15
CA THR A 272 -26.29 -8.43 -18.55
C THR A 272 -27.01 -8.84 -17.26
N GLY A 273 -26.97 -10.12 -16.86
CA GLY A 273 -27.70 -10.64 -15.69
C GLY A 273 -26.88 -10.75 -14.39
N TRP A 274 -25.55 -10.74 -14.49
CA TRP A 274 -24.65 -10.80 -13.33
C TRP A 274 -24.49 -9.43 -12.64
N THR A 275 -24.94 -8.37 -13.31
CA THR A 275 -24.86 -6.95 -12.93
C THR A 275 -25.53 -6.60 -11.60
N ALA A 276 -26.50 -7.42 -11.16
CA ALA A 276 -27.29 -7.20 -9.95
C ALA A 276 -26.99 -8.23 -8.84
N LEU A 277 -25.85 -8.91 -8.94
CA LEU A 277 -25.31 -9.57 -7.75
C LEU A 277 -24.87 -8.44 -6.84
N GLY A 278 -25.71 -8.13 -5.84
CA GLY A 278 -25.29 -7.33 -4.71
C GLY A 278 -24.17 -8.10 -4.02
N THR A 279 -22.95 -7.83 -4.42
CA THR A 279 -21.74 -8.53 -4.00
C THR A 279 -21.38 -8.15 -2.56
N THR A 280 -22.15 -8.63 -1.60
CA THR A 280 -21.62 -8.89 -0.27
C THR A 280 -20.72 -10.13 -0.36
N PHE A 281 -19.71 -10.15 -1.24
CA PHE A 281 -18.79 -11.28 -1.36
C PHE A 281 -18.01 -11.54 -0.07
N PHE A 282 -18.15 -10.69 0.95
CA PHE A 282 -17.30 -10.60 2.12
C PHE A 282 -18.10 -9.95 3.24
N ALA A 283 -18.63 -10.74 4.18
CA ALA A 283 -19.07 -10.22 5.46
C ALA A 283 -17.89 -10.32 6.44
N ASP A 284 -17.43 -9.18 6.96
CA ASP A 284 -16.51 -9.19 8.09
C ASP A 284 -17.31 -9.64 9.34
N THR A 285 -16.85 -10.69 10.01
CA THR A 285 -17.39 -11.12 11.30
C THR A 285 -17.23 -10.07 12.41
N LEU A 286 -16.42 -9.04 12.20
CA LEU A 286 -16.24 -7.92 13.12
C LEU A 286 -17.08 -6.71 12.66
N SER A 287 -18.24 -6.55 13.30
CA SER A 287 -19.17 -5.43 13.13
C SER A 287 -18.47 -4.05 13.12
N GLY A 288 -18.67 -3.25 12.07
CA GLY A 288 -18.32 -1.81 12.08
C GLY A 288 -17.76 -1.22 10.78
N TYR A 289 -17.25 -2.03 9.86
CA TYR A 289 -16.70 -1.56 8.58
C TYR A 289 -17.50 -2.13 7.40
N ASP A 290 -18.44 -1.35 6.86
CA ASP A 290 -19.31 -1.75 5.73
C ASP A 290 -18.71 -1.38 4.35
N ARG A 291 -17.42 -1.03 4.29
CA ARG A 291 -16.77 -0.72 3.01
C ARG A 291 -16.24 -1.99 2.34
N ARG A 292 -16.88 -2.31 1.22
CA ARG A 292 -16.70 -3.55 0.47
C ARG A 292 -15.52 -3.41 -0.50
N PRO A 293 -14.82 -4.50 -0.80
CA PRO A 293 -13.67 -4.48 -1.70
C PRO A 293 -14.09 -4.11 -3.13
N ALA A 294 -13.27 -3.30 -3.80
CA ALA A 294 -13.54 -2.83 -5.17
C ALA A 294 -13.09 -3.86 -6.22
N CYS A 295 -13.73 -3.81 -7.40
CA CYS A 295 -13.23 -4.52 -8.57
C CYS A 295 -11.84 -4.00 -8.98
N ALA A 296 -11.07 -4.78 -9.76
CA ALA A 296 -9.78 -4.34 -10.30
C ALA A 296 -9.88 -3.03 -11.12
N SER A 297 -11.05 -2.75 -11.71
CA SER A 297 -11.38 -1.50 -12.41
C SER A 297 -11.64 -0.31 -11.47
N GLY A 298 -11.59 -0.49 -10.14
CA GLY A 298 -11.99 0.50 -9.15
C GLY A 298 -13.51 0.67 -8.99
N ALA A 299 -14.31 -0.08 -9.76
CA ALA A 299 -15.76 -0.04 -9.65
C ALA A 299 -16.24 -0.71 -8.35
N ASP A 300 -17.25 -0.13 -7.71
CA ASP A 300 -17.96 -0.76 -6.60
C ASP A 300 -18.73 -1.97 -7.15
N PRO A 301 -18.43 -3.20 -6.69
CA PRO A 301 -19.03 -4.41 -7.22
C PRO A 301 -20.53 -4.52 -6.95
N LEU A 302 -21.13 -3.63 -6.14
CA LEU A 302 -22.59 -3.51 -5.97
C LEU A 302 -23.28 -2.75 -7.11
N THR A 303 -22.57 -1.78 -7.69
CA THR A 303 -23.14 -0.88 -8.70
C THR A 303 -22.71 -1.25 -10.11
N SER A 304 -21.61 -1.99 -10.24
CA SER A 304 -21.10 -2.48 -11.52
C SER A 304 -20.37 -3.81 -11.31
N PRO A 305 -20.74 -4.88 -12.04
CA PRO A 305 -20.07 -6.17 -11.93
C PRO A 305 -18.62 -6.01 -12.38
N CYS A 306 -17.69 -6.67 -11.69
CA CYS A 306 -16.30 -6.73 -12.14
C CYS A 306 -16.25 -7.35 -13.55
N ALA A 307 -15.55 -6.74 -14.50
CA ALA A 307 -15.46 -7.27 -15.87
C ALA A 307 -14.89 -8.71 -15.86
N GLY A 308 -15.45 -9.61 -16.70
CA GLY A 308 -14.99 -11.00 -16.85
C GLY A 308 -15.90 -12.11 -16.29
N TYR A 309 -17.19 -11.85 -16.00
CA TYR A 309 -18.12 -12.88 -15.47
C TYR A 309 -18.73 -13.84 -16.50
N ASP A 310 -18.15 -13.99 -17.70
CA ASP A 310 -18.63 -14.93 -18.73
C ASP A 310 -18.28 -16.41 -18.44
N GLY A 311 -18.05 -16.76 -17.17
CA GLY A 311 -17.49 -18.05 -16.75
C GLY A 311 -15.97 -18.10 -16.73
N THR A 312 -15.29 -16.98 -17.01
CA THR A 312 -13.84 -16.84 -16.79
C THR A 312 -13.52 -16.39 -15.36
N LEU A 313 -12.25 -16.54 -14.96
CA LEU A 313 -11.76 -16.19 -13.62
C LEU A 313 -11.79 -14.67 -13.43
N ALA A 314 -12.75 -14.16 -12.67
CA ALA A 314 -12.80 -12.73 -12.31
C ALA A 314 -11.81 -12.46 -11.16
N THR A 315 -10.91 -11.49 -11.32
CA THR A 315 -9.99 -11.10 -10.23
C THR A 315 -10.60 -9.96 -9.43
N VAL A 316 -10.85 -10.20 -8.14
CA VAL A 316 -11.22 -9.18 -7.17
C VAL A 316 -9.99 -8.85 -6.35
N GLY A 317 -9.77 -7.57 -6.04
CA GLY A 317 -8.55 -7.11 -5.38
C GLY A 317 -8.82 -6.22 -4.17
N ARG A 318 -7.73 -5.67 -3.61
CA ARG A 318 -7.77 -4.68 -2.51
C ARG A 318 -8.36 -5.23 -1.21
N PHE A 319 -8.16 -6.52 -0.94
CA PHE A 319 -8.56 -7.12 0.32
C PHE A 319 -7.59 -6.77 1.44
N TYR A 320 -8.13 -6.34 2.58
CA TYR A 320 -7.42 -6.35 3.84
C TYR A 320 -7.30 -7.80 4.34
N PRO A 321 -6.11 -8.31 4.70
CA PRO A 321 -5.89 -9.74 5.00
C PRO A 321 -6.75 -10.20 6.18
N ARG A 322 -7.81 -10.95 5.87
CA ARG A 322 -8.79 -11.56 6.78
C ARG A 322 -9.42 -12.78 6.10
N SER A 323 -10.29 -13.46 6.83
CA SER A 323 -11.20 -14.47 6.27
C SER A 323 -12.46 -13.82 5.73
N TYR A 324 -13.00 -14.43 4.68
CA TYR A 324 -13.81 -13.73 3.72
C TYR A 324 -14.72 -14.74 3.02
N SER A 325 -16.00 -14.39 2.79
CA SER A 325 -17.04 -15.35 2.42
C SER A 325 -17.68 -15.04 1.06
N ALA A 326 -17.14 -15.56 -0.04
CA ALA A 326 -17.66 -15.33 -1.38
C ALA A 326 -18.96 -16.10 -1.64
N TYR A 327 -20.00 -15.41 -2.07
CA TYR A 327 -21.23 -16.01 -2.58
C TYR A 327 -21.77 -15.24 -3.76
N LEU A 328 -22.69 -15.89 -4.46
CA LEU A 328 -23.32 -15.35 -5.63
C LEU A 328 -24.77 -15.01 -5.29
N GLY A 329 -25.08 -13.74 -5.15
CA GLY A 329 -26.43 -13.29 -4.85
C GLY A 329 -26.39 -12.00 -4.07
N ALA A 330 -27.47 -11.22 -4.14
CA ALA A 330 -27.75 -10.23 -3.10
C ALA A 330 -28.37 -10.86 -1.84
N CYS A 331 -28.67 -12.17 -1.86
CA CYS A 331 -29.48 -12.82 -0.85
C CYS A 331 -28.63 -13.68 0.11
N ALA A 332 -28.97 -13.64 1.40
CA ALA A 332 -28.21 -14.27 2.48
C ALA A 332 -28.45 -15.79 2.63
N ASP A 333 -29.43 -16.35 1.89
CA ASP A 333 -29.73 -17.78 1.84
C ASP A 333 -28.75 -18.57 0.96
N VAL A 334 -27.80 -17.90 0.32
CA VAL A 334 -26.71 -18.53 -0.44
C VAL A 334 -25.61 -18.98 0.52
N LYS A 335 -25.31 -20.28 0.54
CA LYS A 335 -24.18 -20.81 1.33
C LYS A 335 -22.86 -20.26 0.77
N ALA A 336 -22.16 -19.45 1.57
CA ALA A 336 -20.90 -18.83 1.16
C ALA A 336 -19.74 -19.82 1.07
N SER A 337 -18.86 -19.60 0.09
CA SER A 337 -17.54 -20.21 0.01
C SER A 337 -16.56 -19.33 0.76
N THR A 338 -15.82 -19.88 1.72
CA THR A 338 -14.86 -19.11 2.50
C THR A 338 -13.48 -19.15 1.85
N VAL A 339 -12.85 -18.00 1.72
CA VAL A 339 -11.43 -17.84 1.42
C VAL A 339 -10.77 -17.20 2.64
N ASP A 340 -9.63 -17.75 3.01
CA ASP A 340 -8.79 -17.19 4.05
C ASP A 340 -7.54 -16.60 3.41
N PHE A 341 -7.32 -15.30 3.54
CA PHE A 341 -6.07 -14.68 3.13
C PHE A 341 -5.02 -14.69 4.25
N THR A 342 -5.26 -15.44 5.33
CA THR A 342 -4.30 -15.66 6.41
C THR A 342 -3.69 -17.07 6.32
N PRO A 343 -2.35 -17.22 6.17
CA PRO A 343 -1.34 -16.18 5.99
C PRO A 343 -1.21 -15.72 4.52
N ARG A 344 -0.77 -14.47 4.36
CA ARG A 344 -0.65 -13.68 3.13
C ARG A 344 -0.29 -14.53 1.89
N ALA A 345 -1.24 -14.71 0.98
CA ALA A 345 -0.93 -15.10 -0.39
C ALA A 345 0.00 -14.03 -1.00
N THR A 346 1.20 -14.41 -1.44
CA THR A 346 2.03 -13.49 -2.21
C THR A 346 1.31 -13.14 -3.51
N ALA A 347 1.60 -11.98 -4.11
CA ALA A 347 0.95 -11.54 -5.36
C ALA A 347 1.07 -12.56 -6.52
N ALA A 348 1.99 -13.53 -6.42
CA ALA A 348 2.17 -14.62 -7.38
C ALA A 348 1.07 -15.71 -7.29
N ASP A 349 0.44 -15.90 -6.12
CA ASP A 349 -0.51 -16.98 -5.86
C ASP A 349 -1.90 -16.44 -5.50
N VAL A 350 -2.53 -15.75 -6.45
CA VAL A 350 -3.92 -15.28 -6.27
C VAL A 350 -4.85 -16.51 -6.09
N PRO A 351 -5.39 -16.79 -4.89
CA PRO A 351 -6.17 -17.99 -4.65
C PRO A 351 -7.44 -17.99 -5.49
N THR A 352 -7.83 -19.17 -5.98
CA THR A 352 -9.10 -19.35 -6.69
C THR A 352 -10.19 -19.76 -5.72
N VAL A 353 -11.24 -18.95 -5.59
CA VAL A 353 -12.41 -19.21 -4.77
C VAL A 353 -13.51 -19.77 -5.66
N ASN A 354 -13.82 -21.05 -5.43
CA ASN A 354 -14.84 -21.76 -6.18
C ASN A 354 -16.23 -21.49 -5.58
N VAL A 355 -17.04 -20.69 -6.26
CA VAL A 355 -18.44 -20.45 -5.88
C VAL A 355 -19.34 -21.43 -6.63
N LYS A 356 -19.93 -22.37 -5.90
CA LYS A 356 -20.77 -23.43 -6.48
C LYS A 356 -22.13 -22.88 -6.93
N LEU A 357 -22.57 -23.30 -8.11
CA LEU A 357 -23.94 -23.10 -8.59
C LEU A 357 -24.80 -24.34 -8.31
N GLY A 358 -26.10 -24.15 -8.13
CA GLY A 358 -27.10 -25.22 -8.14
C GLY A 358 -27.58 -25.52 -9.56
N ALA A 359 -28.12 -26.73 -9.77
CA ALA A 359 -28.63 -27.18 -11.06
C ALA A 359 -30.13 -26.90 -11.19
N ALA A 360 -30.54 -26.23 -12.28
CA ALA A 360 -31.95 -26.04 -12.64
C ALA A 360 -32.20 -26.52 -14.07
N LYS A 361 -33.28 -27.29 -14.26
CA LYS A 361 -33.75 -27.74 -15.58
C LYS A 361 -35.16 -27.24 -15.81
N TYR A 362 -35.39 -26.54 -16.93
CA TYR A 362 -36.72 -26.04 -17.28
C TYR A 362 -37.07 -26.35 -18.74
N GLN A 363 -38.35 -26.60 -18.98
CA GLN A 363 -38.94 -26.70 -20.31
C GLN A 363 -40.27 -25.96 -20.31
N LEU A 364 -40.45 -25.06 -21.28
CA LEU A 364 -41.72 -24.38 -21.49
C LEU A 364 -42.57 -25.16 -22.50
N THR A 365 -43.78 -25.54 -22.12
CA THR A 365 -44.73 -26.20 -23.01
C THR A 365 -46.12 -25.58 -22.88
N ASN A 366 -46.84 -25.44 -23.99
CA ASN A 366 -48.26 -25.10 -24.03
C ASN A 366 -49.02 -26.34 -24.53
N VAL A 367 -49.81 -26.95 -23.65
CA VAL A 367 -50.54 -28.22 -23.93
C VAL A 367 -49.62 -29.27 -24.58
N GLY A 368 -48.44 -29.51 -23.98
CA GLY A 368 -47.44 -30.47 -24.48
C GLY A 368 -46.61 -30.00 -25.68
N ASN A 369 -46.94 -28.86 -26.31
CA ASN A 369 -46.15 -28.30 -27.41
C ASN A 369 -45.04 -27.39 -26.87
N PRO A 370 -43.75 -27.62 -27.20
CA PRO A 370 -42.66 -26.75 -26.77
C PRO A 370 -42.83 -25.31 -27.26
N LEU A 371 -42.76 -24.36 -26.32
CA LEU A 371 -42.84 -22.94 -26.63
C LEU A 371 -41.50 -22.40 -27.13
N LYS A 372 -41.52 -21.71 -28.27
CA LYS A 372 -40.34 -21.15 -28.97
C LYS A 372 -40.26 -19.65 -28.77
N THR A 373 -39.05 -19.09 -28.69
CA THR A 373 -38.83 -17.64 -28.62
C THR A 373 -39.53 -16.98 -27.42
N TRP A 374 -39.49 -17.64 -26.27
CA TRP A 374 -39.90 -17.04 -25.00
C TRP A 374 -38.66 -16.65 -24.21
N LYS A 375 -38.57 -15.38 -23.82
CA LYS A 375 -37.59 -14.91 -22.86
C LYS A 375 -37.90 -15.50 -21.50
N VAL A 376 -36.92 -16.10 -20.83
CA VAL A 376 -37.08 -16.63 -19.47
C VAL A 376 -36.21 -15.83 -18.52
N VAL A 377 -36.81 -15.31 -17.46
CA VAL A 377 -36.13 -14.59 -16.38
C VAL A 377 -36.30 -15.37 -15.10
N ALA A 378 -35.20 -15.68 -14.41
CA ALA A 378 -35.22 -16.23 -13.07
C ALA A 378 -35.14 -15.09 -12.05
N THR A 379 -36.13 -14.96 -11.18
CA THR A 379 -36.17 -13.95 -10.13
C THR A 379 -36.04 -14.61 -8.77
N HIS A 380 -34.99 -14.30 -8.01
CA HIS A 380 -34.81 -14.81 -6.66
C HIS A 380 -35.96 -14.33 -5.75
N ALA A 381 -36.48 -15.23 -4.92
CA ALA A 381 -37.50 -14.91 -3.94
C ALA A 381 -36.98 -13.80 -3.01
N ALA A 382 -37.81 -12.80 -2.73
CA ALA A 382 -37.47 -11.79 -1.76
C ALA A 382 -37.30 -12.43 -0.38
N ALA A 383 -36.25 -12.05 0.33
CA ALA A 383 -36.01 -12.40 1.72
C ALA A 383 -35.81 -11.10 2.51
N ALA A 384 -35.81 -11.17 3.84
CA ALA A 384 -35.67 -9.98 4.71
C ALA A 384 -34.46 -9.08 4.37
N SER A 385 -33.42 -9.63 3.73
CA SER A 385 -32.20 -8.93 3.32
C SER A 385 -32.02 -8.81 1.80
N CYS A 386 -33.01 -9.13 0.97
CA CYS A 386 -32.84 -9.19 -0.49
C CYS A 386 -34.04 -8.61 -1.26
N SER A 387 -33.78 -7.66 -2.15
CA SER A 387 -34.78 -6.94 -2.96
C SER A 387 -35.25 -7.67 -4.23
N GLY A 388 -34.94 -8.96 -4.37
CA GLY A 388 -35.34 -9.78 -5.53
C GLY A 388 -34.42 -9.58 -6.73
N GLN A 389 -33.40 -10.43 -6.85
CA GLN A 389 -32.47 -10.40 -7.97
C GLN A 389 -33.05 -11.10 -9.20
N SER A 390 -32.85 -10.57 -10.42
CA SER A 390 -33.31 -11.23 -11.65
C SER A 390 -32.16 -11.56 -12.61
N ILE A 391 -32.18 -12.76 -13.19
CA ILE A 391 -31.21 -13.27 -14.16
C ILE A 391 -31.94 -13.64 -15.45
N ASP A 392 -31.49 -13.08 -16.58
CA ASP A 392 -31.99 -13.43 -17.91
C ASP A 392 -31.38 -14.76 -18.37
N LEU A 393 -32.21 -15.79 -18.53
CA LEU A 393 -31.82 -17.13 -18.99
C LEU A 393 -31.85 -17.26 -20.53
N GLY A 394 -32.11 -16.15 -21.22
CA GLY A 394 -32.22 -16.08 -22.66
C GLY A 394 -33.58 -16.57 -23.19
N THR A 395 -33.63 -16.86 -24.49
CA THR A 395 -34.85 -17.27 -25.19
C THR A 395 -34.93 -18.78 -25.34
N THR A 396 -36.12 -19.37 -25.22
CA THR A 396 -36.29 -20.82 -25.41
C THR A 396 -36.07 -21.27 -26.86
N ALA A 397 -35.47 -22.45 -27.00
CA ALA A 397 -35.31 -23.15 -28.27
C ALA A 397 -36.30 -24.33 -28.37
N PRO A 398 -36.67 -24.78 -29.58
CA PRO A 398 -37.62 -25.89 -29.78
C PRO A 398 -37.19 -27.19 -29.09
N GLY A 399 -38.15 -27.85 -28.43
CA GLY A 399 -38.08 -29.29 -28.12
C GLY A 399 -37.02 -29.75 -27.11
N THR A 400 -36.22 -28.84 -26.55
CA THR A 400 -35.10 -29.22 -25.68
C THR A 400 -35.25 -28.54 -24.33
N ALA A 401 -35.33 -29.34 -23.26
CA ALA A 401 -35.23 -28.82 -21.91
C ALA A 401 -33.89 -28.10 -21.74
N ARG A 402 -33.92 -26.89 -21.18
CA ARG A 402 -32.70 -26.12 -20.91
C ARG A 402 -32.19 -26.46 -19.52
N GLN A 403 -30.88 -26.65 -19.44
CA GLN A 403 -30.14 -26.84 -18.20
C GLN A 403 -29.37 -25.54 -17.93
N VAL A 404 -29.46 -25.04 -16.71
CA VAL A 404 -28.80 -23.81 -16.29
C VAL A 404 -28.31 -23.93 -14.85
N GLY A 405 -27.12 -23.40 -14.59
CA GLY A 405 -26.57 -23.25 -13.24
C GLY A 405 -27.07 -21.95 -12.61
N LEU A 406 -27.82 -22.02 -11.51
CA LEU A 406 -28.29 -20.84 -10.78
C LEU A 406 -27.56 -20.72 -9.44
N PRO A 407 -27.40 -19.51 -8.88
CA PRO A 407 -27.00 -19.39 -7.48
C PRO A 407 -27.96 -20.17 -6.56
N LEU A 408 -27.46 -20.60 -5.41
CA LEU A 408 -28.28 -21.33 -4.43
C LEU A 408 -29.37 -20.41 -3.90
N GLY A 409 -30.59 -20.94 -3.72
CA GLY A 409 -31.71 -20.15 -3.22
C GLY A 409 -33.04 -20.54 -3.85
N THR A 410 -34.08 -19.75 -3.59
CA THR A 410 -35.40 -19.95 -4.19
C THR A 410 -35.59 -18.97 -5.34
N TRP A 411 -35.95 -19.45 -6.52
CA TRP A 411 -36.06 -18.70 -7.76
C TRP A 411 -37.44 -18.89 -8.40
N THR A 412 -38.07 -17.82 -8.84
CA THR A 412 -39.29 -17.88 -9.65
C THR A 412 -38.92 -17.66 -11.11
N LEU A 413 -39.29 -18.59 -11.99
CA LEU A 413 -39.11 -18.44 -13.43
C LEU A 413 -40.34 -17.75 -14.02
N THR A 414 -40.09 -16.64 -14.71
CA THR A 414 -41.09 -15.90 -15.49
C THR A 414 -40.74 -16.01 -16.96
N ALA A 415 -41.70 -16.39 -17.80
CA ALA A 415 -41.51 -16.48 -19.23
C ALA A 415 -42.38 -15.44 -19.97
N THR A 416 -41.79 -14.71 -20.91
CA THR A 416 -42.45 -13.67 -21.70
C THR A 416 -42.14 -13.87 -23.19
N PRO A 417 -43.10 -13.78 -24.12
CA PRO A 417 -42.84 -13.90 -25.56
C PRO A 417 -41.96 -12.74 -26.08
N THR A 418 -40.95 -13.00 -26.93
CA THR A 418 -40.02 -11.95 -27.42
C THR A 418 -40.49 -11.11 -28.61
N THR A 419 -41.55 -11.50 -29.32
CA THR A 419 -42.08 -10.74 -30.47
C THR A 419 -43.59 -10.61 -30.39
N GLY A 420 -44.07 -9.40 -30.69
CA GLY A 420 -45.41 -8.91 -30.38
C GLY A 420 -46.58 -9.74 -30.90
N VAL A 421 -47.69 -9.57 -30.19
CA VAL A 421 -49.06 -9.98 -30.51
C VAL A 421 -49.39 -11.44 -30.17
N VAL A 422 -49.16 -11.82 -28.92
CA VAL A 422 -50.24 -12.39 -28.11
C VAL A 422 -50.02 -11.84 -26.72
N THR A 423 -50.92 -11.01 -26.19
CA THR A 423 -50.96 -10.74 -24.74
C THR A 423 -51.45 -12.03 -24.11
N PRO A 424 -50.60 -12.87 -23.48
CA PRO A 424 -51.15 -13.97 -22.71
C PRO A 424 -51.85 -13.31 -21.54
N THR A 425 -53.17 -13.46 -21.43
CA THR A 425 -53.94 -12.90 -20.29
C THR A 425 -53.49 -13.51 -18.96
N ASN A 426 -52.71 -14.59 -19.01
CA ASN A 426 -52.16 -15.30 -17.87
C ASN A 426 -50.63 -15.32 -17.95
N THR A 427 -49.97 -14.46 -17.17
CA THR A 427 -48.55 -14.65 -16.84
C THR A 427 -48.47 -15.84 -15.88
N THR A 428 -47.98 -16.99 -16.33
CA THR A 428 -47.68 -18.09 -15.40
C THR A 428 -46.32 -17.84 -14.76
N SER A 429 -46.28 -17.80 -13.44
CA SER A 429 -45.04 -17.85 -12.67
C SER A 429 -44.91 -19.24 -12.07
N VAL A 430 -43.69 -19.80 -12.10
CA VAL A 430 -43.39 -21.06 -11.42
C VAL A 430 -42.25 -20.83 -10.45
N THR A 431 -42.50 -21.09 -9.16
CA THR A 431 -41.48 -21.03 -8.13
C THR A 431 -40.67 -22.33 -8.10
N VAL A 432 -39.36 -22.18 -8.04
CA VAL A 432 -38.34 -23.22 -8.09
C VAL A 432 -37.42 -23.07 -6.89
N THR A 433 -37.35 -24.06 -6.02
CA THR A 433 -36.29 -24.09 -5.01
C THR A 433 -35.06 -24.76 -5.61
N VAL A 434 -33.96 -24.00 -5.76
CA VAL A 434 -32.67 -24.51 -6.24
C VAL A 434 -31.82 -24.86 -5.01
N THR A 435 -31.68 -26.16 -4.76
CA THR A 435 -30.79 -26.65 -3.69
C THR A 435 -29.43 -27.06 -4.26
N ALA A 436 -28.37 -26.89 -3.46
CA ALA A 436 -27.07 -27.49 -3.75
C ALA A 436 -27.12 -28.99 -3.45
N THR A 437 -27.83 -29.78 -4.26
CA THR A 437 -27.73 -31.23 -4.18
C THR A 437 -26.71 -31.75 -5.18
N ALA A 438 -25.98 -32.80 -4.78
CA ALA A 438 -25.08 -33.57 -5.63
C ALA A 438 -25.80 -33.96 -6.95
N PRO A 439 -25.07 -34.22 -8.06
CA PRO A 439 -25.60 -34.35 -9.42
C PRO A 439 -26.73 -35.39 -9.64
N ALA A 440 -27.09 -36.20 -8.64
CA ALA A 440 -28.12 -37.23 -8.73
C ALA A 440 -29.57 -36.70 -8.64
N SER A 441 -29.81 -35.46 -8.22
CA SER A 441 -31.18 -34.96 -7.93
C SER A 441 -31.45 -33.59 -8.56
N ALA A 442 -31.32 -33.47 -9.88
CA ALA A 442 -31.75 -32.24 -10.56
C ALA A 442 -33.27 -32.09 -10.49
N THR A 443 -33.75 -30.98 -9.93
CA THR A 443 -35.17 -30.62 -9.98
C THR A 443 -35.56 -30.37 -11.44
N THR A 444 -36.34 -31.28 -12.02
CA THR A 444 -36.90 -31.11 -13.36
C THR A 444 -38.21 -30.36 -13.25
N LEU A 445 -38.30 -29.19 -13.90
CA LEU A 445 -39.53 -28.42 -13.97
C LEU A 445 -40.16 -28.50 -15.36
N ALA A 446 -41.38 -29.02 -15.40
CA ALA A 446 -42.31 -28.80 -16.48
C ALA A 446 -43.15 -27.57 -16.14
N VAL A 447 -42.91 -26.46 -16.85
CA VAL A 447 -43.83 -25.32 -16.81
C VAL A 447 -44.86 -25.57 -17.90
N VAL A 448 -46.05 -26.00 -17.49
CA VAL A 448 -47.20 -26.18 -18.38
C VAL A 448 -47.98 -24.87 -18.38
N LEU A 449 -47.93 -24.18 -19.52
CA LEU A 449 -48.66 -22.95 -19.84
C LEU A 449 -50.03 -23.26 -20.44
#